data_AF-A0AAE0G3W0-F1
#
_entry.id   AF-A0AAE0G3W0-F1
#
_cell.length_a   1.000
_cell.length_b   1.000
_cell.length_c   1.000
_cell.angle_alpha   90.00
_cell.angle_beta   90.00
_cell.angle_gamma   90.00
#
_symmetry.space_group_name_H-M   'P 1'
#
loop_
_entity.id
_entity.type
_entity.pdbx_description
1 polymer ?
#
loop_
_entity_poly.entity_id
_entity_poly.type
_entity_poly.pdbx_seq_one_letter_code
_entity_poly.pdbx_strand_id
1 'polypeptide(L)'
;MSPTPIGFLKLTVHGGSNLASQDTNGLSDPYVQFSLKYHSVEMLSKRKTDISIPTQGAKETVVKYKTLDPTWEQSYNLEVYDPTAFLCFDVFDRDRFSADDWLGELEVQVGHLMQPGQAHNEIKKKSYQLSSNSNISKLYVTGDLTLSFSYRAYQFVAVELAVEKCTGSEAKKMAGQVIVKDSHRNITPLTLPSEKCVTAHGHCT
;
A
#
# COMPACT_ATOMS: atom_id res chain seq x y z
N MET A 1 -10.63 3.16 -18.55
CA MET A 1 -10.38 4.27 -17.61
C MET A 1 -9.21 3.85 -16.74
N SER A 2 -8.19 4.69 -16.55
CA SER A 2 -7.15 4.42 -15.55
C SER A 2 -7.80 4.49 -14.16
N PRO A 3 -7.47 3.59 -13.23
CA PRO A 3 -8.01 3.67 -11.88
C PRO A 3 -7.50 4.95 -11.20
N THR A 4 -8.27 5.45 -10.24
CA THR A 4 -7.94 6.63 -9.44
C THR A 4 -7.37 6.15 -8.10
N PRO A 5 -6.27 6.74 -7.59
CA PRO A 5 -5.80 6.39 -6.26
C PRO A 5 -6.83 6.77 -5.18
N ILE A 6 -6.90 5.98 -4.11
CA ILE A 6 -7.73 6.21 -2.93
C ILE A 6 -7.04 7.11 -1.89
N GLY A 7 -5.73 7.32 -2.04
CA GLY A 7 -4.95 8.23 -1.20
C GLY A 7 -3.47 8.22 -1.55
N PHE A 8 -2.70 8.93 -0.72
CA PHE A 8 -1.25 8.97 -0.79
C PHE A 8 -0.63 8.46 0.50
N LEU A 9 0.39 7.62 0.35
CA LEU A 9 1.25 7.16 1.42
C LEU A 9 2.61 7.85 1.30
N LYS A 10 2.98 8.64 2.30
CA LYS A 10 4.35 9.08 2.52
C LYS A 10 5.07 8.02 3.35
N LEU A 11 6.10 7.41 2.78
CA LEU A 11 7.04 6.53 3.43
C LEU A 11 8.32 7.32 3.76
N THR A 12 8.87 7.14 4.95
CA THR A 12 10.25 7.54 5.24
C THR A 12 11.04 6.32 5.71
N VAL A 13 12.12 6.01 4.99
CA VAL A 13 13.11 4.98 5.34
C VAL A 13 14.21 5.66 6.14
N HIS A 14 14.21 5.50 7.45
CA HIS A 14 15.15 6.20 8.34
C HIS A 14 16.51 5.53 8.36
N GLY A 15 16.54 4.22 8.59
CA GLY A 15 17.78 3.47 8.81
C GLY A 15 17.53 1.98 8.97
N GLY A 16 18.61 1.24 9.13
CA GLY A 16 18.60 -0.16 9.55
C GLY A 16 19.46 -0.33 10.79
N SER A 17 19.29 -1.43 11.51
CA SER A 17 20.14 -1.77 12.65
C SER A 17 20.46 -3.25 12.69
N ASN A 18 21.70 -3.59 13.06
CA ASN A 18 22.19 -4.98 13.19
C ASN A 18 21.90 -5.85 11.95
N LEU A 19 22.09 -5.29 10.75
CA LEU A 19 21.94 -6.02 9.49
C LEU A 19 22.98 -7.15 9.39
N ALA A 20 22.68 -8.18 8.60
CA ALA A 20 23.61 -9.27 8.36
C ALA A 20 24.85 -8.77 7.60
N SER A 21 26.04 -9.23 7.97
CA SER A 21 27.28 -8.97 7.23
C SER A 21 27.45 -10.02 6.13
N GLN A 22 27.63 -9.59 4.88
CA GLN A 22 27.94 -10.50 3.76
C GLN A 22 29.36 -10.34 3.22
N ASP A 23 29.99 -9.18 3.43
CA ASP A 23 31.37 -8.98 3.01
C ASP A 23 32.39 -9.67 3.92
N THR A 24 33.53 -10.05 3.33
CA THR A 24 34.73 -10.53 4.04
C THR A 24 35.31 -9.54 5.07
N ASN A 25 34.91 -8.27 5.00
CA ASN A 25 35.31 -7.22 5.95
C ASN A 25 34.46 -7.23 7.24
N GLY A 26 33.42 -8.07 7.32
CA GLY A 26 32.50 -8.16 8.45
C GLY A 26 31.40 -7.09 8.48
N LEU A 27 31.19 -6.36 7.38
CA LEU A 27 30.19 -5.32 7.19
C LEU A 27 29.40 -5.61 5.89
N SER A 28 28.60 -4.64 5.48
CA SER A 28 27.87 -4.62 4.20
C SER A 28 27.79 -3.18 3.68
N ASP A 29 27.43 -3.03 2.42
CA ASP A 29 27.08 -1.80 1.72
C ASP A 29 25.54 -1.72 1.50
N PRO A 30 24.71 -1.62 2.56
CA PRO A 30 23.27 -1.82 2.45
C PRO A 30 22.51 -0.73 1.68
N TYR A 31 21.48 -1.17 0.96
CA TYR A 31 20.39 -0.34 0.44
C TYR A 31 19.05 -1.07 0.51
N VAL A 32 17.94 -0.33 0.45
CA VAL A 32 16.57 -0.86 0.48
C VAL A 32 15.91 -0.63 -0.85
N GLN A 33 15.41 -1.71 -1.47
CA GLN A 33 14.48 -1.67 -2.59
C GLN A 33 13.06 -1.91 -2.07
N PHE A 34 12.06 -1.19 -2.58
CA PHE A 34 10.67 -1.40 -2.16
C PHE A 34 9.66 -1.09 -3.26
N SER A 35 8.47 -1.68 -3.15
CA SER A 35 7.36 -1.49 -4.09
C SER A 35 6.00 -1.74 -3.44
N LEU A 36 4.94 -1.17 -4.03
CA LEU A 36 3.56 -1.51 -3.69
C LEU A 36 3.07 -2.66 -4.58
N LYS A 37 2.72 -3.79 -3.95
CA LYS A 37 2.16 -4.97 -4.62
C LYS A 37 0.67 -5.10 -4.31
N TYR A 38 -0.09 -5.54 -5.29
CA TYR A 38 -1.55 -5.66 -5.23
C TYR A 38 -1.95 -7.11 -5.55
N HIS A 39 -2.52 -7.83 -4.57
CA HIS A 39 -2.91 -9.24 -4.76
C HIS A 39 -3.94 -9.45 -5.87
N SER A 40 -4.84 -8.48 -6.07
CA SER A 40 -5.86 -8.55 -7.12
C SER A 40 -5.23 -8.56 -8.52
N VAL A 41 -4.10 -7.90 -8.73
CA VAL A 41 -3.46 -7.76 -10.05
C VAL A 41 -2.76 -9.05 -10.50
N GLU A 42 -2.18 -9.83 -9.58
CA GLU A 42 -1.60 -11.14 -9.91
C GLU A 42 -2.65 -12.19 -10.29
N MET A 43 -3.84 -12.14 -9.69
CA MET A 43 -4.94 -13.05 -10.02
C MET A 43 -5.78 -12.57 -11.22
N LEU A 44 -5.92 -11.24 -11.42
CA LEU A 44 -6.63 -10.64 -12.54
C LEU A 44 -5.79 -10.58 -13.82
N SER A 45 -4.46 -10.54 -13.75
CA SER A 45 -3.60 -10.67 -14.96
C SER A 45 -3.78 -12.02 -15.67
N LYS A 46 -4.25 -13.06 -14.97
CA LYS A 46 -4.65 -14.35 -15.58
C LYS A 46 -6.05 -14.33 -16.21
N ARG A 47 -6.90 -13.36 -15.87
CA ARG A 47 -8.24 -13.16 -16.46
C ARG A 47 -8.29 -11.77 -17.08
N LYS A 48 -7.99 -11.66 -18.39
CA LYS A 48 -8.12 -10.46 -19.24
C LYS A 48 -9.35 -9.59 -18.89
N THR A 49 -9.25 -8.73 -17.90
CA THR A 49 -10.17 -7.64 -17.61
C THR A 49 -9.33 -6.39 -17.66
N ASP A 50 -9.70 -5.44 -18.52
CA ASP A 50 -8.91 -4.27 -18.93
C ASP A 50 -8.68 -3.20 -17.84
N ILE A 51 -8.68 -3.57 -16.56
CA ILE A 51 -8.36 -2.70 -15.44
C ILE A 51 -6.90 -2.92 -15.06
N SER A 52 -6.00 -2.19 -15.74
CA SER A 52 -4.60 -2.11 -15.34
C SER A 52 -4.48 -1.18 -14.12
N ILE A 53 -4.16 -1.73 -12.95
CA ILE A 53 -3.70 -0.88 -11.84
C ILE A 53 -2.31 -0.36 -12.20
N PRO A 54 -2.06 0.97 -12.17
CA PRO A 54 -0.75 1.55 -12.38
C PRO A 54 0.22 0.92 -11.39
N THR A 55 1.13 0.10 -11.91
CA THR A 55 2.24 -0.42 -11.11
C THR A 55 3.25 0.71 -10.99
N GLN A 56 3.35 1.29 -9.79
CA GLN A 56 4.47 2.18 -9.50
C GLN A 56 5.74 1.33 -9.50
N GLY A 57 6.70 1.70 -10.34
CA GLY A 57 7.98 0.99 -10.42
C GLY A 57 8.65 0.90 -9.04
N ALA A 58 9.48 -0.12 -8.85
CA ALA A 58 10.27 -0.26 -7.64
C ALA A 58 11.13 0.99 -7.42
N LYS A 59 11.29 1.37 -6.16
CA LYS A 59 12.13 2.50 -5.73
C LYS A 59 13.23 1.96 -4.84
N GLU A 60 14.33 2.69 -4.75
CA GLU A 60 15.46 2.33 -3.91
C GLU A 60 16.01 3.53 -3.12
N THR A 61 16.63 3.24 -1.99
CA THR A 61 17.45 4.20 -1.24
C THR A 61 18.86 4.28 -1.82
N VAL A 62 19.58 5.36 -1.54
CA VAL A 62 21.04 5.35 -1.75
C VAL A 62 21.73 4.22 -0.98
N VAL A 63 22.85 3.73 -1.52
CA VAL A 63 23.75 2.77 -0.85
C VAL A 63 24.49 3.45 0.30
N LYS A 64 24.66 2.75 1.41
CA LYS A 64 25.45 3.18 2.57
C LYS A 64 26.63 2.24 2.74
N TYR A 65 27.84 2.75 2.57
CA TYR A 65 29.02 1.90 2.53
C TYR A 65 29.47 1.45 3.92
N LYS A 66 29.87 0.19 4.03
CA LYS A 66 30.59 -0.43 5.15
C LYS A 66 29.92 -0.17 6.49
N THR A 67 28.67 -0.57 6.61
CA THR A 67 27.90 -0.41 7.85
C THR A 67 26.81 -1.47 7.97
N LEU A 68 26.57 -1.92 9.21
CA LEU A 68 25.41 -2.75 9.56
C LEU A 68 24.27 -1.93 10.20
N ASP A 69 24.51 -0.63 10.42
CA ASP A 69 23.58 0.33 11.02
C ASP A 69 23.42 1.57 10.12
N PRO A 70 22.92 1.40 8.87
CA PRO A 70 22.82 2.50 7.92
C PRO A 70 21.79 3.55 8.34
N THR A 71 22.08 4.82 8.02
CA THR A 71 21.13 5.94 8.14
C THR A 71 20.84 6.51 6.75
N TRP A 72 19.61 6.36 6.29
CA TRP A 72 19.14 6.80 4.96
C TRP A 72 18.35 8.10 5.01
N GLU A 73 17.40 8.23 5.95
CA GLU A 73 16.49 9.38 6.11
C GLU A 73 15.83 9.85 4.79
N GLN A 74 15.45 8.89 3.93
CA GLN A 74 14.87 9.14 2.60
C GLN A 74 13.36 9.01 2.61
N SER A 75 12.66 9.94 1.97
CA SER A 75 11.20 9.98 1.92
C SER A 75 10.65 9.84 0.52
N TYR A 76 9.54 9.13 0.40
CA TYR A 76 8.89 8.82 -0.88
C TYR A 76 7.38 8.99 -0.75
N ASN A 77 6.77 9.52 -1.80
CA ASN A 77 5.31 9.54 -1.93
C ASN A 77 4.88 8.41 -2.88
N LEU A 78 3.83 7.70 -2.48
CA LEU A 78 3.28 6.57 -3.18
C LEU A 78 1.77 6.75 -3.30
N GLU A 79 1.24 6.51 -4.50
CA GLU A 79 -0.20 6.47 -4.74
C GLU A 79 -0.76 5.12 -4.30
N VAL A 80 -1.80 5.11 -3.48
CA VAL A 80 -2.45 3.88 -3.04
C VAL A 80 -3.74 3.74 -3.82
N TYR A 81 -3.94 2.60 -4.49
CA TYR A 81 -5.14 2.32 -5.28
C TYR A 81 -6.10 1.32 -4.59
N ASP A 82 -5.60 0.57 -3.62
CA ASP A 82 -6.31 -0.51 -2.94
C ASP A 82 -5.76 -0.62 -1.51
N PRO A 83 -6.59 -0.63 -0.45
CA PRO A 83 -6.12 -0.78 0.91
C PRO A 83 -5.57 -2.18 1.21
N THR A 84 -5.87 -3.18 0.38
CA THR A 84 -5.34 -4.54 0.48
C THR A 84 -3.93 -4.69 -0.06
N ALA A 85 -3.35 -3.62 -0.61
CA ALA A 85 -1.97 -3.61 -1.09
C ALA A 85 -0.97 -3.89 0.04
N PHE A 86 0.18 -4.43 -0.35
CA PHE A 86 1.33 -4.65 0.50
C PHE A 86 2.48 -3.76 0.05
N LEU A 87 3.13 -3.11 1.00
CA LEU A 87 4.39 -2.43 0.79
C LEU A 87 5.50 -3.43 1.15
N CYS A 88 6.18 -3.93 0.12
CA CYS A 88 7.23 -4.93 0.25
C CYS A 88 8.59 -4.24 0.17
N PHE A 89 9.49 -4.60 1.07
CA PHE A 89 10.85 -4.11 1.17
C PHE A 89 11.80 -5.30 1.08
N ASP A 90 12.84 -5.13 0.27
CA ASP A 90 13.99 -6.02 0.19
C ASP A 90 15.23 -5.20 0.53
N VAL A 91 16.05 -5.71 1.45
CA VAL A 91 17.33 -5.11 1.81
C VAL A 91 18.42 -5.90 1.12
N PHE A 92 19.35 -5.19 0.49
CA PHE A 92 20.46 -5.77 -0.26
C PHE A 92 21.78 -5.15 0.16
N ASP A 93 22.85 -5.93 0.03
CA ASP A 93 24.24 -5.53 0.08
C ASP A 93 24.73 -5.25 -1.34
N ARG A 94 25.25 -4.04 -1.60
CA ARG A 94 25.70 -3.65 -2.93
C ARG A 94 27.07 -4.25 -3.22
N ASP A 95 27.13 -5.07 -4.27
CA ASP A 95 28.37 -5.70 -4.72
C ASP A 95 28.92 -5.09 -6.00
N ARG A 96 30.24 -4.90 -6.05
CA ARG A 96 30.88 -4.26 -7.22
C ARG A 96 31.10 -5.22 -8.39
N PHE A 97 31.37 -6.49 -8.11
CA PHE A 97 31.81 -7.48 -9.09
C PHE A 97 30.95 -8.75 -9.12
N SER A 98 29.91 -8.81 -8.29
CA SER A 98 28.93 -9.90 -8.14
C SER A 98 27.51 -9.34 -8.22
N ALA A 99 26.51 -10.22 -8.15
CA ALA A 99 25.14 -9.80 -7.89
C ALA A 99 25.02 -9.39 -6.41
N ASP A 100 24.18 -8.39 -6.14
CA ASP A 100 23.94 -7.88 -4.80
C ASP A 100 23.36 -8.97 -3.89
N ASP A 101 23.96 -9.12 -2.69
CA ASP A 101 23.55 -10.12 -1.72
C ASP A 101 22.29 -9.67 -0.98
N TRP A 102 21.33 -10.57 -0.83
CA TRP A 102 20.09 -10.26 -0.12
C TRP A 102 20.26 -10.36 1.40
N LEU A 103 19.81 -9.34 2.12
CA LEU A 103 19.97 -9.18 3.57
C LEU A 103 18.68 -9.44 4.38
N GLY A 104 17.52 -9.42 3.73
CA GLY A 104 16.23 -9.67 4.39
C GLY A 104 15.06 -8.97 3.70
N GLU A 105 13.84 -9.43 4.00
CA GLU A 105 12.59 -8.81 3.53
C GLU A 105 11.72 -8.34 4.69
N LEU A 106 10.84 -7.39 4.37
CA LEU A 106 9.75 -6.93 5.22
C LEU A 106 8.53 -6.64 4.36
N GLU A 107 7.35 -7.06 4.83
CA GLU A 107 6.08 -6.70 4.22
C GLU A 107 5.18 -5.96 5.22
N VAL A 108 4.57 -4.87 4.75
CA VAL A 108 3.63 -4.07 5.55
C VAL A 108 2.34 -3.91 4.75
N GLN A 109 1.24 -4.46 5.27
CA GLN A 109 -0.07 -4.26 4.65
C GLN A 109 -0.52 -2.81 4.80
N VAL A 110 -0.90 -2.17 3.68
CA VAL A 110 -1.26 -0.75 3.65
C VAL A 110 -2.49 -0.46 4.50
N GLY A 111 -3.45 -1.38 4.58
CA GLY A 111 -4.63 -1.25 5.44
C GLY A 111 -4.30 -1.00 6.92
N HIS A 112 -3.18 -1.56 7.43
CA HIS A 112 -2.71 -1.28 8.81
C HIS A 112 -2.14 0.13 9.00
N LEU A 113 -1.82 0.81 7.89
CA LEU A 113 -1.35 2.20 7.87
C LEU A 113 -2.52 3.19 7.73
N MET A 114 -3.75 2.69 7.58
CA MET A 114 -4.96 3.50 7.52
C MET A 114 -5.71 3.46 8.86
N GLN A 115 -6.46 4.52 9.16
CA GLN A 115 -7.43 4.54 10.27
C GLN A 115 -8.84 4.76 9.71
N PRO A 116 -9.79 3.81 9.92
CA PRO A 116 -11.17 3.98 9.48
C PRO A 116 -11.78 5.28 10.00
N GLY A 117 -12.45 6.03 9.13
CA GLY A 117 -13.08 7.30 9.48
C GLY A 117 -12.13 8.50 9.65
N GLN A 118 -10.81 8.30 9.54
CA GLN A 118 -9.83 9.39 9.54
C GLN A 118 -9.25 9.63 8.14
N ALA A 119 -9.27 10.89 7.71
CA ALA A 119 -8.70 11.30 6.42
C ALA A 119 -7.16 11.27 6.42
N HIS A 120 -6.55 11.25 7.60
CA HIS A 120 -5.10 11.23 7.79
C HIS A 120 -4.74 10.29 8.94
N ASN A 121 -3.68 9.51 8.76
CA ASN A 121 -3.07 8.70 9.81
C ASN A 121 -1.55 8.86 9.73
N GLU A 122 -0.88 8.83 10.88
CA GLU A 122 0.57 8.88 10.96
C GLU A 122 1.10 7.83 11.94
N ILE A 123 1.99 6.98 11.43
CA ILE A 123 2.80 6.07 12.23
C ILE A 123 4.19 6.68 12.31
N LYS A 124 4.55 7.11 13.52
CA LYS A 124 5.88 7.64 13.81
C LYS A 124 6.96 6.58 13.64
N LYS A 125 8.22 7.01 13.72
CA LYS A 125 9.42 6.19 13.59
C LYS A 125 9.31 4.91 14.43
N LYS A 126 9.33 3.76 13.77
CA LYS A 126 9.17 2.43 14.36
C LYS A 126 10.12 1.42 13.68
N SER A 127 10.69 0.51 14.45
CA SER A 127 11.50 -0.61 13.97
C SER A 127 10.64 -1.80 13.57
N TYR A 128 11.03 -2.44 12.47
CA TYR A 128 10.38 -3.60 11.87
C TYR A 128 11.44 -4.66 11.57
N GLN A 129 11.30 -5.83 12.20
CA GLN A 129 12.28 -6.90 12.06
C GLN A 129 12.27 -7.47 10.63
N LEU A 130 13.47 -7.71 10.09
CA LEU A 130 13.63 -8.39 8.81
C LEU A 130 13.38 -9.89 8.94
N SER A 131 12.86 -10.48 7.88
CA SER A 131 12.51 -11.89 7.82
C SER A 131 13.20 -12.61 6.67
N SER A 132 13.38 -13.93 6.84
CA SER A 132 13.89 -14.82 5.79
C SER A 132 12.73 -15.25 4.87
N ASN A 133 12.96 -15.30 3.56
CA ASN A 133 12.00 -15.87 2.63
C ASN A 133 12.13 -17.40 2.60
N SER A 134 11.01 -18.13 2.63
CA SER A 134 10.96 -19.61 2.61
C SER A 134 11.75 -20.26 1.46
N ASN A 135 11.92 -19.56 0.33
CA ASN A 135 12.70 -20.04 -0.82
C ASN A 135 14.22 -19.83 -0.66
N ILE A 136 14.67 -19.05 0.32
CA ILE A 136 16.06 -18.63 0.55
C ILE A 136 16.49 -19.00 1.99
N SER A 137 15.99 -20.13 2.49
CA SER A 137 16.19 -20.65 3.86
C SER A 137 17.63 -20.90 4.30
N LYS A 138 18.63 -20.64 3.45
CA LYS A 138 20.06 -20.78 3.75
C LYS A 138 20.76 -19.46 4.11
N LEU A 139 20.14 -18.31 3.85
CA LEU A 139 20.74 -17.01 4.18
C LEU A 139 20.41 -16.61 5.62
N TYR A 140 21.44 -16.24 6.37
CA TYR A 140 21.31 -15.70 7.71
C TYR A 140 20.79 -14.26 7.63
N VAL A 141 19.59 -14.03 8.16
CA VAL A 141 18.92 -12.73 8.17
C VAL A 141 18.88 -12.21 9.60
N THR A 142 19.31 -10.95 9.79
CA THR A 142 19.22 -10.24 11.07
C THR A 142 18.82 -8.79 10.88
N GLY A 143 18.48 -8.16 12.00
CA GLY A 143 18.31 -6.73 12.07
C GLY A 143 16.89 -6.26 11.78
N ASP A 144 16.74 -4.95 11.79
CA ASP A 144 15.48 -4.26 11.58
C ASP A 144 15.63 -3.08 10.64
N LEU A 145 14.53 -2.73 9.97
CA LEU A 145 14.35 -1.45 9.30
C LEU A 145 13.56 -0.50 10.19
N THR A 146 14.07 0.71 10.34
CA THR A 146 13.35 1.79 11.02
C THR A 146 12.62 2.65 9.99
N LEU A 147 11.29 2.68 10.08
CA LEU A 147 10.40 3.31 9.09
C LEU A 147 9.39 4.25 9.78
N SER A 148 8.88 5.22 9.03
CA SER A 148 7.65 5.95 9.41
C SER A 148 6.74 6.13 8.20
N PHE A 149 5.45 6.33 8.50
CA PHE A 149 4.39 6.37 7.50
C PHE A 149 3.42 7.51 7.80
N SER A 150 2.96 8.18 6.76
CA SER A 150 1.82 9.10 6.82
C SER A 150 0.90 8.81 5.65
N TYR A 151 -0.32 8.36 5.94
CA TYR A 151 -1.34 8.10 4.94
C TYR A 151 -2.35 9.24 4.93
N ARG A 152 -2.69 9.72 3.73
CA ARG A 152 -3.75 10.69 3.52
C ARG A 152 -4.74 10.17 2.49
N ALA A 153 -5.97 9.95 2.89
CA ALA A 153 -7.04 9.59 1.98
C ALA A 153 -7.35 10.76 1.05
N TYR A 154 -7.70 10.47 -0.20
CA TYR A 154 -8.41 11.45 -1.00
C TYR A 154 -9.78 11.68 -0.37
N GLN A 155 -10.08 12.93 -0.05
CA GLN A 155 -11.40 13.31 0.46
C GLN A 155 -12.42 13.05 -0.63
N PHE A 156 -13.24 12.02 -0.46
CA PHE A 156 -14.51 11.95 -1.15
C PHE A 156 -15.35 13.09 -0.59
N VAL A 157 -15.57 14.13 -1.39
CA VAL A 157 -16.66 15.07 -1.12
C VAL A 157 -17.93 14.24 -1.32
N ALA A 158 -18.49 13.73 -0.22
CA ALA A 158 -19.87 13.32 -0.22
C ALA A 158 -20.66 14.58 -0.57
N VAL A 159 -21.11 14.69 -1.81
CA VAL A 159 -22.22 15.58 -2.11
C VAL A 159 -23.41 14.93 -1.42
N GLU A 160 -23.67 15.34 -0.20
CA GLU A 160 -24.94 15.07 0.45
C GLU A 160 -26.00 15.72 -0.44
N LEU A 161 -26.63 14.92 -1.30
CA LEU A 161 -27.84 15.34 -2.00
C LEU A 161 -28.89 15.51 -0.90
N ALA A 162 -29.03 16.75 -0.41
CA ALA A 162 -30.17 17.13 0.41
C ALA A 162 -31.42 16.71 -0.36
N VAL A 163 -32.12 15.70 0.16
CA VAL A 163 -33.47 15.37 -0.30
C VAL A 163 -34.34 16.51 0.22
N GLU A 164 -34.44 17.59 -0.55
CA GLU A 164 -35.44 18.61 -0.31
C GLU A 164 -36.80 17.92 -0.44
N LYS A 165 -37.57 17.94 0.65
CA LYS A 165 -38.82 17.19 0.80
C LYS A 165 -39.82 17.57 -0.29
N CYS A 166 -39.83 16.84 -1.41
CA CYS A 166 -40.97 16.86 -2.33
C CYS A 166 -42.10 16.05 -1.70
N THR A 167 -43.02 16.72 -1.03
CA THR A 167 -44.32 16.14 -0.64
C THR A 167 -45.18 16.01 -1.91
N GLY A 168 -45.18 14.83 -2.53
CA GLY A 168 -46.02 14.54 -3.69
C GLY A 168 -45.65 13.23 -4.38
N SER A 169 -46.61 12.62 -5.07
CA SER A 169 -46.58 11.25 -5.62
C SER A 169 -45.55 10.98 -6.74
N GLU A 170 -44.60 11.87 -6.99
CA GLU A 170 -43.57 11.77 -8.05
C GLU A 170 -42.19 11.29 -7.52
N ALA A 171 -42.06 10.96 -6.23
CA ALA A 171 -40.77 10.62 -5.59
C ALA A 171 -40.14 9.25 -5.99
N LYS A 172 -40.59 8.57 -7.05
CA LYS A 172 -40.18 7.20 -7.38
C LYS A 172 -39.09 7.03 -8.46
N LYS A 173 -38.43 8.10 -8.91
CA LYS A 173 -37.42 7.99 -9.99
C LYS A 173 -36.00 8.48 -9.72
N MET A 174 -35.69 8.97 -8.51
CA MET A 174 -34.35 9.49 -8.22
C MET A 174 -33.80 8.92 -6.91
N ALA A 175 -33.40 7.65 -6.95
CA ALA A 175 -32.57 7.07 -5.89
C ALA A 175 -31.39 6.34 -6.54
N GLY A 176 -30.17 6.77 -6.20
CA GLY A 176 -28.96 5.97 -6.41
C GLY A 176 -28.10 6.36 -7.61
N GLN A 177 -27.50 7.55 -7.60
CA GLN A 177 -26.21 7.76 -8.24
C GLN A 177 -25.26 8.44 -7.26
N VAL A 178 -24.27 7.67 -6.79
CA VAL A 178 -23.11 8.25 -6.11
C VAL A 178 -22.27 8.93 -7.20
N ILE A 179 -22.21 10.26 -7.13
CA ILE A 179 -21.45 11.07 -8.08
C ILE A 179 -20.02 11.22 -7.53
N VAL A 180 -19.05 10.60 -8.21
CA VAL A 180 -17.63 10.85 -7.95
C VAL A 180 -17.24 12.13 -8.67
N LYS A 181 -16.67 13.10 -7.94
CA LYS A 181 -15.93 14.22 -8.53
C LYS A 181 -14.45 13.97 -8.33
N ASP A 182 -13.71 13.79 -9.41
CA ASP A 182 -12.25 13.83 -9.37
C ASP A 182 -11.73 15.28 -9.28
N SER A 183 -10.43 15.45 -9.09
CA SER A 183 -9.75 16.76 -9.07
C SER A 183 -9.86 17.54 -10.39
N HIS A 184 -10.37 16.92 -11.45
CA HIS A 184 -10.59 17.50 -12.78
C HIS A 184 -12.08 17.80 -13.09
N ARG A 185 -12.97 17.64 -12.09
CA ARG A 185 -14.44 17.83 -12.22
C ARG A 185 -15.13 16.83 -13.15
N ASN A 186 -14.51 15.71 -13.49
CA ASN A 186 -15.20 14.68 -14.26
C ASN A 186 -16.20 13.93 -13.38
N ILE A 187 -17.39 13.68 -13.95
CA ILE A 187 -18.52 13.02 -13.30
C ILE A 187 -18.53 11.56 -13.75
N THR A 188 -18.31 10.63 -12.82
CA THR A 188 -18.48 9.19 -13.10
C THR A 188 -19.54 8.60 -12.18
N PRO A 189 -20.63 8.01 -12.70
CA PRO A 189 -21.62 7.30 -11.89
C PRO A 189 -21.02 6.01 -11.32
N LEU A 190 -21.07 5.84 -10.00
CA LEU A 190 -20.79 4.55 -9.35
C LEU A 190 -22.09 3.77 -9.17
N THR A 191 -22.18 2.59 -9.80
CA THR A 191 -23.23 1.60 -9.51
C THR A 191 -22.75 0.74 -8.34
N LEU A 192 -23.42 0.82 -7.18
CA LEU A 192 -23.15 -0.10 -6.08
C LEU A 192 -23.56 -1.53 -6.50
N PRO A 193 -22.75 -2.56 -6.20
CA PRO A 193 -23.21 -3.94 -6.37
C PRO A 193 -24.39 -4.15 -5.42
N SER A 194 -25.52 -4.61 -5.96
CA SER A 194 -26.71 -4.89 -5.18
C SER A 194 -26.39 -5.91 -4.08
N GLU A 195 -26.56 -5.53 -2.81
CA GLU A 195 -26.56 -6.49 -1.71
C GLU A 195 -27.66 -7.53 -1.98
N LYS A 196 -27.26 -8.80 -2.13
CA LYS A 196 -28.22 -9.90 -2.11
C LYS A 196 -28.73 -10.02 -0.68
N CYS A 197 -29.94 -9.53 -0.45
CA CYS A 197 -30.69 -9.76 0.77
C CYS A 197 -30.94 -11.27 0.92
N VAL A 198 -30.33 -11.91 1.92
CA VAL A 198 -30.64 -13.29 2.31
C VAL A 198 -31.78 -13.22 3.34
N THR A 199 -32.99 -13.57 2.93
CA THR A 199 -34.14 -13.69 3.83
C THR A 199 -34.12 -15.03 4.57
N ALA A 200 -34.07 -14.98 5.90
CA ALA A 200 -34.36 -16.12 6.76
C ALA A 200 -35.88 -16.25 6.96
N HIS A 201 -36.47 -17.36 6.54
CA HIS A 201 -37.83 -17.75 6.90
C HIS A 201 -37.78 -18.73 8.08
N GLY A 202 -38.29 -18.30 9.23
CA GLY A 202 -38.64 -19.17 10.36
C GLY A 202 -40.14 -19.05 10.63
N HIS A 203 -40.88 -20.13 10.38
CA HIS A 203 -42.30 -20.29 10.69
C HIS A 203 -42.46 -20.58 12.19
N CYS A 204 -43.42 -19.94 12.85
CA CYS A 204 -43.99 -20.44 14.10
C CYS A 204 -45.43 -20.91 13.82
N THR A 205 -45.72 -22.16 14.20
CA THR A 205 -47.07 -22.66 14.48
C THR A 205 -47.37 -22.53 15.96
#